data_AF-A0A2A5M6J6-F1
#
_entry.id   AF-A0A2A5M6J6-F1
#
_cell.length_a   1.000
_cell.length_b   1.000
_cell.length_c   1.000
_cell.angle_alpha   90.00
_cell.angle_beta   90.00
_cell.angle_gamma   90.00
#
_symmetry.space_group_name_H-M   'P 1'
#
loop_
_entity.id
_entity.type
_entity.pdbx_description
1 polymer ?
#
loop_
_entity_poly.entity_id
_entity_poly.type
_entity_poly.pdbx_seq_one_letter_code
_entity_poly.pdbx_strand_id
1 'polypeptide(L)'
;MSNFKIQGSQMKEFYMNLALNEAWKYQFLTYPNPAVGCVILDKNEKILAIKAHEKAGLAHAELNAIAHAFKSLRPEISLPKEANALHEFICKNHQGVFKDS
;
A
#
# COMPACT_ATOMS: atom_id res chain seq x y z
N MET A 1 25.62 -20.11 11.10
CA MET A 1 24.54 -19.51 10.31
C MET A 1 24.84 -18.03 10.19
N SER A 2 25.38 -17.60 9.06
CA SER A 2 25.78 -16.21 8.84
C SER A 2 24.55 -15.31 8.74
N ASN A 3 24.48 -14.29 9.61
CA ASN A 3 23.53 -13.20 9.49
C ASN A 3 23.86 -12.41 8.22
N PHE A 4 23.21 -12.75 7.11
CA PHE A 4 23.19 -11.90 5.91
C PHE A 4 22.39 -10.64 6.26
N LYS A 5 23.09 -9.59 6.70
CA LYS A 5 22.52 -8.25 6.69
C LYS A 5 22.43 -7.83 5.23
N ILE A 6 21.22 -7.85 4.67
CA ILE A 6 20.97 -7.30 3.34
C ILE A 6 21.34 -5.82 3.41
N GLN A 7 22.20 -5.39 2.48
CA GLN A 7 22.70 -4.02 2.42
C GLN A 7 21.53 -3.07 2.14
N GLY A 8 21.52 -1.85 2.69
CA GLY A 8 20.36 -0.95 2.61
C GLY A 8 19.87 -0.60 1.20
N SER A 9 20.72 -0.71 0.17
CA SER A 9 20.33 -0.60 -1.24
C SER A 9 19.55 -1.83 -1.74
N GLN A 10 20.01 -3.03 -1.40
CA GLN A 10 19.37 -4.30 -1.76
C GLN A 10 17.98 -4.45 -1.11
N MET A 11 17.79 -3.92 0.10
CA MET A 11 16.47 -3.87 0.75
C MET A 11 15.48 -2.99 -0.02
N LYS A 12 15.90 -1.79 -0.47
CA LYS A 12 15.04 -0.90 -1.26
C LYS A 12 14.65 -1.51 -2.60
N GLU A 13 15.60 -2.15 -3.28
CA GLU A 13 15.34 -2.89 -4.51
C GLU A 13 14.34 -4.02 -4.30
N PHE A 14 14.46 -4.77 -3.20
CA PHE A 14 13.52 -5.82 -2.84
C PHE A 14 12.08 -5.28 -2.71
N TYR A 15 11.86 -4.22 -1.94
CA TYR A 15 10.51 -3.64 -1.78
C TYR A 15 9.99 -2.98 -3.07
N MET A 16 10.86 -2.34 -3.84
CA MET A 16 10.47 -1.77 -5.12
C MET A 16 10.04 -2.86 -6.11
N ASN A 17 10.75 -4.00 -6.14
CA ASN A 17 10.35 -5.14 -6.94
C ASN A 17 9.00 -5.69 -6.51
N LEU A 18 8.67 -5.70 -5.21
CA LEU A 18 7.32 -6.06 -4.76
C LEU A 18 6.25 -5.10 -5.29
N ALA A 19 6.51 -3.79 -5.27
CA ALA A 19 5.59 -2.78 -5.83
C ALA A 19 5.38 -2.98 -7.34
N LEU A 20 6.48 -3.17 -8.09
CA LEU A 20 6.42 -3.40 -9.53
C LEU A 20 5.68 -4.69 -9.89
N ASN A 21 5.95 -5.77 -9.16
CA ASN A 21 5.26 -7.05 -9.35
C ASN A 21 3.76 -6.93 -9.06
N GLU A 22 3.37 -6.16 -8.04
CA GLU A 22 1.95 -5.93 -7.75
C GLU A 22 1.27 -5.10 -8.85
N ALA A 23 1.93 -4.06 -9.35
CA ALA A 23 1.44 -3.25 -10.47
C ALA A 23 1.24 -4.10 -11.73
N TRP A 24 2.19 -4.98 -12.04
CA TRP A 24 2.21 -5.78 -13.26
C TRP A 24 0.99 -6.69 -13.40
N LYS A 25 0.40 -7.14 -12.28
CA LYS A 25 -0.84 -7.93 -12.27
C LYS A 25 -2.01 -7.24 -13.00
N TYR A 26 -1.96 -5.91 -13.14
CA TYR A 26 -3.07 -5.09 -13.66
C TYR A 26 -2.72 -4.29 -14.92
N GLN A 27 -1.57 -4.55 -15.57
CA GLN A 27 -0.97 -3.67 -16.61
C GLN A 27 -1.91 -3.23 -17.76
N PHE A 28 -2.92 -4.02 -18.10
CA PHE A 28 -3.89 -3.70 -19.16
C PHE A 28 -5.25 -3.26 -18.64
N LEU A 29 -5.56 -3.53 -17.37
CA LEU A 29 -6.84 -3.18 -16.76
C LEU A 29 -6.91 -1.71 -16.34
N THR A 30 -5.75 -1.07 -16.14
CA THR A 30 -5.66 0.30 -15.66
C THR A 30 -5.78 1.35 -16.77
N TYR A 31 -5.71 0.99 -18.05
CA TYR A 31 -5.76 1.95 -19.16
C TYR A 31 -7.02 2.85 -19.08
N PRO A 32 -6.91 4.18 -19.29
CA PRO A 32 -5.73 4.94 -19.76
C PRO A 32 -4.68 5.28 -18.70
N ASN A 33 -4.92 4.91 -17.44
CA ASN A 33 -4.00 5.18 -16.34
C ASN A 33 -2.83 4.17 -16.35
N PRO A 34 -1.66 4.57 -15.82
CA PRO A 34 -0.55 3.64 -15.63
C PRO A 34 -0.90 2.56 -14.60
N ALA A 35 -0.27 1.40 -14.73
CA ALA A 35 -0.24 0.43 -13.65
C ALA A 35 0.73 0.92 -12.57
N VAL A 36 0.22 1.06 -11.36
CA VAL A 36 0.97 1.57 -10.20
C VAL A 36 0.84 0.56 -9.07
N GLY A 37 1.95 0.33 -8.37
CA GLY A 37 2.00 -0.48 -7.16
C GLY A 37 2.55 0.33 -6.00
N CYS A 38 2.12 0.01 -4.80
CA CYS A 38 2.50 0.69 -3.57
C CYS A 38 2.78 -0.34 -2.48
N VAL A 39 3.91 -0.18 -1.79
CA VAL A 39 4.28 -0.94 -0.60
C VAL A 39 4.38 0.03 0.57
N ILE A 40 3.73 -0.32 1.69
CA ILE A 40 3.84 0.41 2.95
C ILE A 40 4.59 -0.47 3.95
N LEU A 41 5.62 0.11 4.55
CA LEU A 41 6.42 -0.51 5.60
C LEU A 41 6.19 0.21 6.92
N ASP A 42 6.33 -0.52 8.01
CA ASP A 42 6.41 0.04 9.36
C ASP A 42 7.86 0.45 9.69
N LYS A 43 8.10 1.08 10.85
CA LYS A 43 9.45 1.55 11.23
C LYS A 43 10.48 0.43 11.44
N ASN A 44 10.03 -0.81 11.55
CA ASN A 44 10.85 -2.01 11.69
C ASN A 44 10.94 -2.80 10.37
N GLU A 45 10.65 -2.14 9.23
CA GLU A 45 10.71 -2.71 7.88
C GLU A 45 9.70 -3.84 7.61
N LYS A 46 8.70 -4.02 8.49
CA LYS A 46 7.62 -4.98 8.28
C LYS A 46 6.65 -4.44 7.23
N ILE A 47 6.27 -5.29 6.29
CA ILE A 47 5.27 -4.95 5.27
C ILE A 47 3.89 -4.86 5.92
N LEU A 48 3.27 -3.68 5.85
CA LEU A 48 1.88 -3.43 6.26
C LEU A 48 0.90 -3.61 5.11
N ALA A 49 1.32 -3.28 3.89
CA ALA A 49 0.49 -3.46 2.68
C ALA A 49 1.34 -3.55 1.42
N ILE A 50 0.83 -4.31 0.44
CA ILE A 50 1.28 -4.33 -0.96
C ILE A 50 -0.01 -4.26 -1.78
N LYS A 51 -0.22 -3.18 -2.54
CA LYS A 51 -1.44 -2.96 -3.32
C LYS A 51 -1.14 -2.28 -4.65
N ALA A 52 -2.07 -2.39 -5.59
CA ALA A 52 -2.00 -1.76 -6.91
C ALA A 52 -3.23 -0.92 -7.22
N HIS A 53 -3.11 -0.09 -8.25
CA HIS A 53 -4.26 0.43 -8.98
C HIS A 53 -4.78 -0.70 -9.88
N GLU A 54 -6.01 -1.15 -9.65
CA GLU A 54 -6.50 -2.38 -10.28
C GLU A 54 -7.22 -2.13 -11.61
N LYS A 55 -7.88 -0.97 -11.75
CA LYS A 55 -8.66 -0.60 -12.94
C LYS A 55 -8.90 0.91 -12.99
N ALA A 56 -8.95 1.47 -14.20
CA ALA A 56 -9.33 2.87 -14.41
C ALA A 56 -10.67 3.21 -13.73
N GLY A 57 -10.71 4.36 -13.05
CA GLY A 57 -11.87 4.83 -12.30
C GLY A 57 -12.02 4.23 -10.89
N LEU A 58 -11.14 3.30 -10.49
CA LEU A 58 -11.05 2.83 -9.10
C LEU A 58 -9.94 3.56 -8.32
N ALA A 59 -9.89 3.31 -7.02
CA ALA A 59 -8.88 3.87 -6.13
C ALA A 59 -7.44 3.59 -6.63
N HIS A 60 -6.56 4.57 -6.40
CA HIS A 60 -5.14 4.45 -6.71
C HIS A 60 -4.44 3.47 -5.75
N ALA A 61 -3.24 3.03 -6.14
CA ALA A 61 -2.45 2.06 -5.37
C ALA A 61 -2.19 2.51 -3.94
N GLU A 62 -1.88 3.79 -3.75
CA GLU A 62 -1.57 4.40 -2.45
C GLU A 62 -2.79 4.36 -1.53
N LEU A 63 -3.97 4.74 -2.03
CA LEU A 63 -5.19 4.72 -1.23
C LEU A 63 -5.57 3.27 -0.85
N ASN A 64 -5.43 2.32 -1.78
CA ASN A 64 -5.64 0.91 -1.50
C ASN A 64 -4.67 0.39 -0.43
N ALA A 65 -3.38 0.76 -0.51
CA ALA A 65 -2.37 0.35 0.46
C ALA A 65 -2.64 0.95 1.84
N ILE A 66 -2.95 2.25 1.92
CA ILE A 66 -3.29 2.94 3.18
C ILE A 66 -4.54 2.32 3.78
N ALA A 67 -5.60 2.09 3.01
CA ALA A 67 -6.83 1.49 3.51
C ALA A 67 -6.60 0.08 4.06
N HIS A 68 -5.79 -0.73 3.38
CA HIS A 68 -5.42 -2.06 3.86
C HIS A 68 -4.63 -1.98 5.18
N ALA A 69 -3.59 -1.14 5.23
CA ALA A 69 -2.78 -0.97 6.44
C ALA A 69 -3.63 -0.40 7.60
N PHE A 70 -4.49 0.58 7.32
CA PHE A 70 -5.41 1.17 8.29
C PHE A 70 -6.33 0.10 8.88
N LYS A 71 -6.97 -0.72 8.04
CA LYS A 71 -7.86 -1.80 8.49
C LYS A 71 -7.13 -2.87 9.30
N SER A 72 -5.88 -3.19 8.94
CA SER A 72 -5.05 -4.13 9.72
C SER A 72 -4.70 -3.61 11.10
N LEU A 73 -4.50 -2.28 11.24
CA LEU A 73 -4.22 -1.63 12.53
C LEU A 73 -5.50 -1.31 13.33
N ARG A 74 -6.65 -1.17 12.65
CA ARG A 74 -7.98 -0.85 13.21
C ARG A 74 -9.04 -1.82 12.66
N PRO A 75 -8.98 -3.11 13.01
CA PRO A 75 -9.87 -4.14 12.45
C PRO A 75 -11.36 -3.89 12.75
N GLU A 76 -11.67 -3.15 13.79
CA GLU A 76 -13.02 -2.79 14.21
C GLU A 76 -13.71 -1.78 13.28
N ILE A 77 -12.95 -0.97 12.52
CA ILE A 77 -13.51 0.13 11.73
C ILE A 77 -13.97 -0.35 10.36
N SER A 78 -15.22 -0.09 9.99
CA SER A 78 -15.71 -0.33 8.62
C SER A 78 -15.28 0.81 7.71
N LEU A 79 -14.73 0.47 6.53
CA LEU A 79 -14.23 1.45 5.57
C LEU A 79 -15.23 1.66 4.42
N PRO A 80 -15.43 2.91 3.95
CA PRO A 80 -16.19 3.16 2.73
C PRO A 80 -15.58 2.44 1.52
N LYS A 81 -16.43 2.04 0.56
CA LYS A 81 -15.99 1.36 -0.66
C LYS A 81 -15.65 2.31 -1.81
N GLU A 82 -16.29 3.47 -1.85
CA GLU A 82 -16.06 4.48 -2.89
C GLU A 82 -14.77 5.25 -2.58
N ALA A 83 -13.97 5.55 -3.60
CA ALA A 83 -12.60 6.04 -3.44
C ALA A 83 -12.53 7.42 -2.76
N ASN A 84 -13.36 8.37 -3.17
CA ASN A 84 -13.36 9.71 -2.57
C ASN A 84 -13.86 9.65 -1.12
N ALA A 85 -14.93 8.89 -0.86
CA ALA A 85 -15.44 8.67 0.49
C ALA A 85 -14.40 7.99 1.41
N LEU A 86 -13.67 7.00 0.88
CA LEU A 86 -12.60 6.31 1.58
C LEU A 86 -11.45 7.26 1.91
N HIS A 87 -11.00 8.06 0.94
CA HIS A 87 -9.98 9.08 1.13
C HIS A 87 -10.37 10.07 2.23
N GLU A 88 -11.56 10.68 2.12
CA GLU A 88 -12.04 11.62 3.13
C GLU A 88 -12.18 10.99 4.52
N PHE A 89 -12.67 9.76 4.58
CA PHE A 89 -12.80 9.02 5.83
C PHE A 89 -11.44 8.85 6.50
N ILE A 90 -10.42 8.40 5.75
CA ILE A 90 -9.07 8.21 6.30
C ILE A 90 -8.49 9.55 6.74
N CYS A 91 -8.60 10.62 5.94
CA CYS A 91 -8.11 11.95 6.31
C CYS A 91 -8.74 12.49 7.61
N LYS A 92 -10.01 12.18 7.87
CA LYS A 92 -10.71 12.62 9.09
C LYS A 92 -10.45 11.72 10.31
N ASN A 93 -10.20 10.44 10.09
CA ASN A 93 -10.16 9.42 11.15
C ASN A 93 -8.77 8.79 11.36
N HIS A 94 -7.72 9.28 10.69
CA HIS A 94 -6.40 8.66 10.79
C HIS A 94 -5.84 8.64 12.23
N GLN A 95 -6.12 9.68 13.03
CA GLN A 95 -5.71 9.78 14.45
C GLN A 95 -4.25 9.38 14.72
N GLY A 96 -3.36 9.62 13.75
CA GLY A 96 -1.95 9.22 13.85
C GLY A 96 -1.71 7.70 13.89
N VAL A 97 -2.61 6.86 13.39
CA VAL A 97 -2.52 5.38 13.46
C VAL A 97 -1.21 4.81 12.91
N PHE A 98 -0.55 5.52 11.97
CA PHE A 98 0.73 5.11 11.38
C PHE A 98 1.97 5.70 12.08
N LYS A 99 1.81 6.48 13.16
CA LYS A 99 2.92 7.23 13.78
C LYS A 99 3.91 6.30 14.51
N ASP A 100 3.41 5.20 15.08
CA ASP A 100 4.20 4.30 15.91
C ASP A 100 4.28 2.87 15.37
N SER A 101 3.65 2.62 14.22
CA SER A 101 3.77 1.36 13.49
C SER A 101 5.21 1.12 13.07
#